data_AF-A0AAW8DUE6-F1
#
_entry.id   AF-A0AAW8DUE6-F1
#
_cell.length_a   1.000
_cell.length_b   1.000
_cell.length_c   1.000
_cell.angle_alpha   90.00
_cell.angle_beta   90.00
_cell.angle_gamma   90.00
#
_symmetry.space_group_name_H-M   'P 1'
#
loop_
_entity.id
_entity.type
_entity.pdbx_description
1 polymer ?
#
loop_
_entity_poly.entity_id
_entity_poly.type
_entity_poly.pdbx_seq_one_letter_code
_entity_poly.pdbx_strand_id
1 'polypeptide(L)'
;MIPLMSPSEIEADALVRAYLDGRTLPKILHGAVVWVAETRLTKGRTPVLDANLRANIDHQASGPLPPGTPAFAAAIAKPRVCALLRRDPNRARGS
;
A
#
# COMPACT_ATOMS: atom_id res chain seq x y z
N MET A 1 25.93 16.64 -9.71
CA MET A 1 24.49 16.86 -9.87
C MET A 1 23.90 17.05 -8.48
N ILE A 2 23.42 18.24 -8.18
CA ILE A 2 22.70 18.53 -6.92
C ILE A 2 21.28 18.01 -7.12
N PRO A 3 20.66 17.30 -6.16
CA PRO A 3 19.28 16.84 -6.32
C PRO A 3 18.36 18.05 -6.55
N LEU A 4 17.50 17.97 -7.56
CA LEU A 4 16.47 18.96 -7.86
C LEU A 4 15.27 18.85 -6.89
N MET A 5 15.53 18.39 -5.66
CA MET A 5 14.52 18.07 -4.65
C MET A 5 14.83 18.86 -3.38
N SER A 6 13.78 19.35 -2.73
CA SER A 6 13.90 20.02 -1.43
C SER A 6 14.32 19.02 -0.35
N PRO A 7 14.93 19.46 0.78
CA PRO A 7 15.23 18.56 1.89
C PRO A 7 13.98 17.82 2.42
N SER A 8 12.82 18.50 2.45
CA SER A 8 11.56 17.90 2.88
C SER A 8 11.02 16.88 1.87
N GLU A 9 11.25 17.09 0.58
CA GLU A 9 10.90 16.15 -0.47
C GLU A 9 11.76 14.89 -0.40
N ILE A 10 13.06 15.03 -0.11
CA ILE A 10 13.98 13.90 0.10
C ILE A 10 13.55 13.07 1.31
N GLU A 11 13.21 13.72 2.43
CA GLU A 11 12.71 13.03 3.62
C GLU A 11 11.38 12.31 3.35
N ALA A 12 10.46 12.97 2.64
CA ALA A 12 9.20 12.37 2.23
C ALA A 12 9.40 11.14 1.32
N ASP A 13 10.27 11.24 0.32
CA ASP A 13 10.61 10.14 -0.59
C ASP A 13 11.23 8.94 0.16
N ALA A 14 12.17 9.20 1.06
CA ALA A 14 12.77 8.17 1.90
C ALA A 14 11.73 7.46 2.77
N LEU A 15 10.80 8.21 3.36
CA LEU A 15 9.75 7.68 4.23
C LEU A 15 8.74 6.83 3.45
N VAL A 16 8.36 7.27 2.23
CA VAL A 16 7.48 6.49 1.34
C VAL A 16 8.16 5.22 0.86
N ARG A 17 9.45 5.26 0.51
CA ARG A 17 10.23 4.06 0.12
C ARG A 17 10.35 3.07 1.27
N ALA A 18 10.63 3.56 2.48
CA ALA A 18 10.69 2.73 3.67
C ALA A 18 9.34 2.05 3.95
N TYR A 19 8.22 2.74 3.69
CA TYR A 19 6.89 2.14 3.83
C TYR A 19 6.56 1.10 2.74
N LEU A 20 7.00 1.34 1.50
CA LEU A 20 6.78 0.41 0.40
C LEU A 20 7.53 -0.91 0.62
N ASP A 21 8.74 -0.87 1.20
CA ASP A 21 9.51 -2.05 1.60
C ASP A 21 9.61 -3.11 0.48
N GLY A 22 10.20 -2.72 -0.65
CA GLY A 22 10.33 -3.58 -1.84
C GLY A 22 9.08 -3.67 -2.71
N ARG A 23 7.94 -3.11 -2.28
CA ARG A 23 6.77 -2.89 -3.14
C ARG A 23 7.00 -1.70 -4.08
N THR A 24 6.24 -1.67 -5.15
CA THR A 24 6.33 -0.64 -6.19
C THR A 24 5.00 0.07 -6.38
N LEU A 25 5.07 1.36 -6.67
CA LEU A 25 3.94 2.16 -7.14
C LEU A 25 4.21 2.64 -8.56
N PRO A 26 3.17 2.83 -9.39
CA PRO A 26 3.27 3.62 -10.60
C PRO A 26 3.92 4.98 -10.30
N LYS A 27 4.84 5.44 -11.15
CA LYS A 27 5.65 6.66 -10.92
C LYS A 27 4.81 7.88 -10.55
N ILE A 28 3.64 8.04 -11.18
CA ILE A 28 2.72 9.15 -10.92
C ILE A 28 2.14 9.05 -9.50
N LEU A 29 1.75 7.84 -9.07
CA LEU A 29 1.23 7.61 -7.72
C LEU A 29 2.34 7.77 -6.67
N HIS A 30 3.55 7.31 -6.96
CA HIS A 30 4.70 7.54 -6.09
C HIS A 30 4.93 9.04 -5.87
N GLY A 31 4.98 9.84 -6.94
CA GLY A 31 5.13 11.29 -6.85
C GLY A 31 4.00 11.97 -6.06
N ALA A 32 2.75 11.56 -6.28
CA ALA A 32 1.61 12.08 -5.53
C ALA A 32 1.71 11.77 -4.04
N VAL A 33 2.10 10.56 -3.66
CA VAL A 33 2.26 10.16 -2.26
C VAL A 33 3.41 10.92 -1.61
N VAL A 34 4.54 11.08 -2.30
CA VAL A 34 5.68 11.89 -1.81
C VAL A 34 5.25 13.33 -1.58
N TRP A 35 4.54 13.94 -2.52
CA TRP A 35 4.04 15.31 -2.37
C TRP A 35 3.09 15.48 -1.17
N VAL A 36 2.19 14.51 -0.94
CA VAL A 36 1.31 14.52 0.22
C VAL A 36 2.10 14.35 1.52
N ALA A 37 3.10 13.47 1.55
CA ALA A 37 3.96 13.26 2.71
C ALA A 37 4.81 14.51 3.01
N GLU A 38 5.41 15.12 1.99
CA GLU A 38 6.16 16.37 2.10
C GLU A 38 5.28 17.51 2.64
N THR A 39 4.07 17.67 2.08
CA THR A 39 3.10 18.68 2.54
C THR A 39 2.73 18.49 4.01
N ARG A 40 2.75 17.26 4.51
CA ARG A 40 2.45 16.96 5.92
C ARG A 40 3.67 17.20 6.81
N LEU A 41 4.87 16.81 6.37
CA LEU A 41 6.13 17.12 7.04
C LEU A 41 6.32 18.62 7.23
N THR A 42 6.19 19.39 6.15
CA THR A 42 6.32 20.86 6.16
C THR A 42 5.27 21.54 7.03
N LYS A 43 4.09 20.93 7.20
CA LYS A 43 3.02 21.41 8.10
C LYS A 43 3.11 20.86 9.52
N GLY A 44 4.13 20.06 9.86
CA GLY A 44 4.29 19.44 11.17
C GLY A 44 3.19 18.45 11.54
N ARG A 45 2.51 17.84 10.55
CA ARG A 45 1.42 16.89 10.79
C ARG A 45 1.97 15.49 11.08
N THR A 46 1.59 14.95 12.23
CA THR A 46 1.93 13.59 12.64
C THR A 46 0.67 12.73 12.88
N PRO A 47 0.67 11.45 12.48
CA PRO A 47 1.69 10.77 11.69
C PRO A 47 1.71 11.26 10.22
N VAL A 48 2.90 11.37 9.63
CA VAL A 48 3.09 11.82 8.23
C VAL A 48 2.35 10.90 7.26
N LEU A 49 2.56 9.58 7.41
CA LEU A 49 1.75 8.54 6.78
C LEU A 49 0.66 8.08 7.75
N ASP A 50 -0.52 8.70 7.68
CA ASP A 50 -1.68 8.26 8.45
C ASP A 50 -2.28 6.95 7.92
N ALA A 51 -3.21 6.37 8.68
CA ALA A 51 -3.84 5.10 8.33
C ALA A 51 -4.55 5.12 6.96
N ASN A 52 -5.15 6.25 6.58
CA ASN A 52 -5.85 6.37 5.29
C ASN A 52 -4.86 6.41 4.12
N LEU A 53 -3.78 7.18 4.26
CA LEU A 53 -2.73 7.27 3.26
C LEU A 53 -2.03 5.91 3.10
N ARG A 54 -1.74 5.23 4.21
CA ARG A 54 -1.20 3.87 4.22
C ARG A 54 -2.11 2.87 3.53
N ALA A 55 -3.40 2.87 3.84
CA ALA A 55 -4.38 1.99 3.20
C ALA A 55 -4.48 2.24 1.69
N ASN A 56 -4.42 3.51 1.25
CA ASN A 56 -4.41 3.84 -0.17
C ASN A 56 -3.12 3.37 -0.87
N ILE A 57 -1.96 3.56 -0.23
CA ILE A 57 -0.68 3.03 -0.75
C ILE A 57 -0.76 1.51 -0.87
N ASP A 58 -1.23 0.81 0.16
CA ASP A 58 -1.35 -0.65 0.17
C ASP A 58 -2.30 -1.17 -0.90
N HIS A 59 -3.37 -0.43 -1.21
CA HIS A 59 -4.31 -0.79 -2.26
C HIS A 59 -3.70 -0.69 -3.67
N GLN A 60 -2.83 0.31 -3.88
CA GLN A 60 -2.25 0.62 -5.19
C GLN A 60 -0.87 -0.02 -5.42
N ALA A 61 -0.19 -0.44 -4.35
CA ALA A 61 1.14 -0.99 -4.43
C ALA A 61 1.13 -2.41 -5.02
N SER A 62 2.08 -2.66 -5.91
CA SER A 62 2.35 -3.98 -6.47
C SER A 62 3.57 -4.61 -5.79
N GLY A 63 3.50 -5.92 -5.54
CA GLY A 63 4.61 -6.69 -4.94
C GLY A 63 4.17 -7.51 -3.73
N PRO A 64 5.04 -8.38 -3.21
CA PRO A 64 4.75 -9.14 -2.01
C PRO A 64 4.56 -8.18 -0.83
N LEU A 65 3.47 -8.37 -0.08
CA LEU A 65 3.27 -7.61 1.15
C LEU A 65 4.33 -8.00 2.18
N PRO A 66 4.98 -7.03 2.84
CA PRO A 66 5.97 -7.34 3.85
C PRO A 66 5.30 -8.03 5.05
N PRO A 67 5.94 -9.09 5.60
CA PRO A 67 5.41 -9.82 6.75
C PRO A 67 5.28 -8.89 7.96
N GLY A 68 4.11 -8.92 8.61
CA GLY A 68 3.84 -8.09 9.79
C GLY A 68 3.08 -6.79 9.51
N THR A 69 2.77 -6.45 8.26
CA THR A 69 1.83 -5.36 7.97
C THR A 69 0.37 -5.78 8.18
N PRO A 70 -0.53 -4.88 8.62
CA PRO A 70 -1.95 -5.20 8.76
C PRO A 70 -2.58 -5.64 7.43
N ALA A 71 -2.07 -5.12 6.31
CA ALA A 71 -2.45 -5.56 4.97
C ALA A 71 -1.97 -6.99 4.66
N PHE A 72 -0.79 -7.43 5.14
CA PHE A 72 -0.36 -8.83 5.04
C PHE A 72 -1.30 -9.75 5.82
N ALA A 73 -1.66 -9.39 7.06
CA ALA A 73 -2.64 -10.13 7.86
C ALA A 73 -4.02 -10.20 7.17
N ALA A 74 -4.47 -9.10 6.56
CA ALA A 74 -5.73 -9.08 5.80
C ALA A 74 -5.67 -9.90 4.49
N ALA A 75 -4.52 -9.93 3.81
CA ALA A 75 -4.32 -10.69 2.59
C ALA A 75 -4.30 -12.21 2.85
N ILE A 76 -3.65 -12.68 3.92
CA ILE A 76 -3.68 -14.09 4.32
C ILE A 76 -5.05 -14.49 4.89
N ALA A 77 -5.79 -13.56 5.51
CA ALA A 77 -7.14 -13.80 6.01
C ALA A 77 -8.21 -13.87 4.90
N LYS A 78 -7.91 -13.41 3.68
CA LYS A 78 -8.79 -13.54 2.51
C LYS A 78 -8.17 -14.45 1.46
N PRO A 79 -8.23 -15.79 1.62
CA PRO A 79 -7.88 -16.69 0.55
C PRO A 79 -8.90 -16.52 -0.59
N ARG A 80 -8.57 -15.69 -1.59
CA ARG A 80 -9.36 -15.51 -2.82
C ARG A 80 -9.51 -16.81 -3.63
N VAL A 81 -8.73 -17.85 -3.32
CA VAL A 81 -8.85 -19.19 -3.91
C VAL A 81 -9.97 -20.03 -3.26
N CYS A 82 -10.31 -19.83 -1.99
CA CYS A 82 -11.32 -20.65 -1.32
C CYS A 82 -12.77 -20.28 -1.71
N ALA A 83 -13.00 -19.09 -2.27
CA ALA A 83 -14.33 -18.66 -2.71
C ALA A 83 -14.78 -19.30 -4.04
N LEU A 84 -13.84 -19.67 -4.92
CA LEU A 84 -14.15 -20.35 -6.20
C LEU A 84 -14.32 -21.87 -6.07
N LEU A 85 -13.89 -22.45 -4.95
CA LEU A 85 -13.96 -23.90 -4.71
C LEU A 85 -15.21 -24.35 -3.94
N ARG A 86 -16.09 -23.44 -3.51
CA ARG A 86 -17.46 -23.81 -3.09
C ARG A 86 -18.34 -24.01 -4.32
N ARG A 87 -17.97 -24.97 -5.17
CA ARG A 87 -18.92 -25.61 -6.07
C ARG A 87 -19.96 -26.29 -5.18
N ASP A 88 -21.20 -25.88 -5.39
CA ASP A 88 -22.40 -26.36 -4.73
C ASP A 88 -22.48 -27.89 -4.76
N PRO A 89 -22.56 -28.60 -3.61
CA PRO A 89 -22.71 -30.06 -3.60
C PRO A 89 -24.14 -30.52 -3.90
N ASN A 90 -25.09 -29.62 -4.22
CA ASN A 90 -26.50 -29.98 -4.33
C ASN A 90 -27.05 -30.14 -5.77
N ARG A 91 -26.18 -30.41 -6.76
CA ARG A 91 -26.61 -30.81 -8.12
C ARG A 91 -26.70 -32.34 -8.28
N ALA A 92 -27.28 -33.01 -7.29
CA ALA A 92 -27.59 -34.44 -7.36
C ALA A 92 -28.86 -34.73 -6.56
N ARG A 93 -30.03 -34.28 -7.06
CA ARG A 93 -31.34 -34.94 -6.92
C ARG A 93 -32.43 -34.10 -7.62
N GLY A 94 -33.12 -34.73 -8.57
CA GLY A 94 -34.30 -34.19 -9.28
C GLY A 94 -33.96 -33.84 -10.73
N SER A 95 -34.61 -34.40 -11.76
CA SER A 95 -35.70 -35.36 -11.84
C SER A 95 -35.61 -36.05 -13.21
#